data_AF-A0A7Y2MSM1-F1
#
_entry.id   AF-A0A7Y2MSM1-F1
#
_cell.length_a   1.000
_cell.length_b   1.000
_cell.length_c   1.000
_cell.angle_alpha   90.00
_cell.angle_beta   90.00
_cell.angle_gamma   90.00
#
_symmetry.space_group_name_H-M   'P 1'
#
loop_
_entity.id
_entity.type
_entity.pdbx_description
1 polymer ?
#
loop_
_entity_poly.entity_id
_entity_poly.type
_entity_poly.pdbx_seq_one_letter_code
_entity_poly.pdbx_strand_id
1 'polypeptide(L)'
;MKKLVFSLACSMAGLLLITSCEDASVQDQELKDIPLTTRAKPDTKVDVCHYDQELDEFQHINISSKALQKHINNHGDYEVDLAEADADGDGIADCADCFPEDAELGDKYTWYEDTDGDGYGNPESSVETCRTLDQTNAFFAEKEDPEDQKVFVDNDGDCNDSDPDIFEGCE
;
A
#
# COMPACT_ATOMS: atom_id res chain seq x y z
N MET A 1 -36.34 33.45 51.24
CA MET A 1 -36.38 32.06 51.77
C MET A 1 -34.93 31.73 52.13
N LYS A 2 -34.43 31.59 53.38
CA LYS A 2 -34.87 30.76 54.54
C LYS A 2 -35.21 29.34 54.06
N LYS A 3 -34.55 28.22 54.40
CA LYS A 3 -33.60 27.80 55.46
C LYS A 3 -32.56 26.80 54.83
N LEU A 4 -31.46 26.30 55.41
CA LEU A 4 -30.70 26.47 56.67
C LEU A 4 -29.21 26.05 56.42
N VAL A 5 -28.36 25.96 57.46
CA VAL A 5 -27.08 25.21 57.50
C VAL A 5 -27.01 24.40 58.82
N PHE A 6 -26.12 23.40 58.88
CA PHE A 6 -25.63 22.61 60.05
C PHE A 6 -26.30 21.25 60.40
N SER A 7 -25.57 20.19 60.03
CA SER A 7 -24.97 19.17 60.92
C SER A 7 -25.84 18.38 61.91
N LEU A 8 -25.92 17.06 61.71
CA LEU A 8 -25.35 16.10 62.67
C LEU A 8 -24.98 14.76 61.99
N ALA A 9 -24.09 13.99 62.61
CA ALA A 9 -23.39 12.86 62.01
C ALA A 9 -24.20 11.55 61.90
N CYS A 10 -23.78 10.68 60.98
CA CYS A 10 -23.79 9.24 61.23
C CYS A 10 -22.57 8.59 60.55
N SER A 11 -21.67 8.02 61.35
CA SER A 11 -20.59 7.17 60.85
C SER A 11 -21.17 5.84 60.37
N MET A 12 -20.77 5.38 59.18
CA MET A 12 -20.29 4.01 59.00
C MET A 12 -19.34 3.97 57.80
N ALA A 13 -18.35 3.07 57.86
CA ALA A 13 -17.29 2.98 56.87
C ALA A 13 -17.84 2.63 55.49
N GLY A 14 -17.30 3.28 54.45
CA GLY A 14 -17.56 2.91 53.07
C GLY A 14 -17.10 1.48 52.83
N LEU A 15 -18.05 0.60 52.50
CA LEU A 15 -17.79 -0.77 52.10
C LEU A 15 -16.92 -0.75 50.84
N LEU A 16 -15.72 -1.35 50.89
CA LEU A 16 -14.93 -1.57 49.68
C LEU A 16 -15.71 -2.49 48.75
N LEU A 17 -16.26 -1.94 47.68
CA LEU A 17 -16.59 -2.72 46.49
C LEU A 17 -15.31 -2.99 45.71
N ILE A 18 -14.49 -3.89 46.25
CA ILE A 18 -13.60 -4.71 45.43
C ILE A 18 -14.49 -5.70 44.65
N THR A 19 -15.07 -5.23 43.55
CA THR A 19 -15.49 -6.15 42.50
C THR A 19 -14.22 -6.79 41.97
N SER A 20 -13.94 -8.01 42.41
CA SER A 20 -12.93 -8.84 41.77
C SER A 20 -13.20 -8.83 40.28
N CYS A 21 -12.14 -8.78 39.47
CA CYS A 21 -12.27 -9.35 38.15
C CYS A 21 -12.51 -10.85 38.40
N GLU A 22 -13.68 -11.37 38.06
CA GLU A 22 -13.81 -12.82 37.91
C GLU A 22 -12.81 -13.21 36.82
N ASP A 23 -11.90 -14.14 37.12
CA ASP A 23 -11.07 -14.75 36.09
C ASP A 23 -11.99 -15.30 35.00
N ALA A 24 -11.89 -14.71 33.80
CA ALA A 24 -12.43 -15.31 32.60
C ALA A 24 -11.61 -16.58 32.32
N SER A 25 -11.99 -17.65 33.02
CA SER A 25 -11.49 -19.01 32.84
C SER A 25 -11.68 -19.40 31.37
N VAL A 26 -10.61 -19.21 30.60
CA VAL A 26 -10.46 -19.83 29.29
C VAL A 26 -10.58 -21.32 29.55
N GLN A 27 -11.68 -21.90 29.08
CA GLN A 27 -11.83 -23.34 29.08
C GLN A 27 -10.88 -23.86 28.01
N ASP A 28 -9.73 -24.39 28.46
CA ASP A 28 -8.89 -25.26 27.64
C ASP A 28 -9.74 -26.47 27.22
N GLN A 29 -10.44 -26.34 26.09
CA GLN A 29 -11.08 -27.48 25.46
C GLN A 29 -9.97 -28.42 25.00
N GLU A 30 -9.85 -29.58 25.66
CA GLU A 30 -8.98 -30.67 25.22
C GLU A 30 -9.14 -30.89 23.71
N LEU A 31 -8.09 -30.59 22.94
CA LEU A 31 -8.03 -30.90 21.52
C LEU A 31 -7.84 -32.41 21.37
N LYS A 32 -8.94 -33.16 21.48
CA LYS A 32 -8.96 -34.63 21.41
C LYS A 32 -8.54 -35.10 20.02
N ASP A 33 -7.30 -35.58 19.95
CA ASP A 33 -6.77 -36.50 18.95
C ASP A 33 -7.14 -36.16 17.49
N ILE A 34 -6.76 -34.97 17.03
CA ILE A 34 -6.55 -34.78 15.59
C ILE A 34 -5.25 -35.50 15.23
N PRO A 35 -5.26 -36.53 14.35
CA PRO A 35 -4.04 -37.24 13.98
C PRO A 35 -3.05 -36.26 13.36
N LEU A 36 -1.80 -36.30 13.82
CA LEU A 36 -0.72 -35.42 13.36
C LEU A 36 -0.33 -35.74 11.92
N THR A 37 -1.10 -35.18 10.97
CA THR A 37 -0.77 -35.08 9.55
C THR A 37 -0.78 -33.61 9.11
N THR A 38 -0.35 -32.70 9.98
CA THR A 38 0.03 -31.33 9.59
C THR A 38 1.44 -31.33 8.97
N ARG A 39 1.60 -32.09 7.87
CA ARG A 39 2.54 -31.64 6.84
C ARG A 39 1.94 -30.33 6.32
N ALA A 40 2.47 -29.20 6.76
CA ALA A 40 2.02 -27.89 6.28
C ALA A 40 1.96 -27.96 4.75
N LYS A 41 0.79 -27.70 4.17
CA LYS A 41 0.64 -27.63 2.71
C LYS A 41 1.70 -26.63 2.23
N PRO A 42 2.54 -26.97 1.23
CA PRO A 42 3.51 -26.03 0.69
C PRO A 42 2.75 -24.74 0.36
N ASP A 43 3.33 -23.61 0.73
CA ASP A 43 2.66 -22.33 0.59
C ASP A 43 2.51 -22.01 -0.90
N THR A 44 1.31 -22.27 -1.43
CA THR A 44 1.02 -22.04 -2.84
C THR A 44 1.03 -20.55 -3.10
N LYS A 45 1.74 -20.14 -4.13
CA LYS A 45 1.70 -18.78 -4.66
C LYS A 45 0.45 -18.62 -5.54
N VAL A 46 -0.03 -17.39 -5.62
CA VAL A 46 -1.12 -16.95 -6.51
C VAL A 46 -0.72 -15.61 -7.11
N ASP A 47 -1.12 -15.42 -8.35
CA ASP A 47 -0.88 -14.19 -9.10
C ASP A 47 -2.10 -13.29 -8.95
N VAL A 48 -1.83 -12.01 -8.66
CA VAL A 48 -2.84 -11.04 -8.24
C VAL A 48 -2.58 -9.72 -8.95
N CYS A 49 -3.63 -9.19 -9.57
CA CYS A 49 -3.70 -7.80 -9.97
C CYS A 49 -4.04 -6.98 -8.72
N HIS A 50 -3.05 -6.27 -8.19
CA HIS A 50 -3.16 -5.39 -7.02
C HIS A 50 -3.30 -3.95 -7.49
N TYR A 51 -4.32 -3.23 -7.03
CA TYR A 51 -4.50 -1.84 -7.44
C TYR A 51 -3.67 -0.92 -6.54
N ASP A 52 -2.73 -0.22 -7.15
CA ASP A 52 -1.97 0.86 -6.52
C ASP A 52 -2.80 2.14 -6.60
N GLN A 53 -3.11 2.75 -5.46
CA GLN A 53 -3.90 3.98 -5.39
C GLN A 53 -3.04 5.23 -5.62
N GLU A 54 -1.75 5.19 -5.28
CA GLU A 54 -0.82 6.32 -5.46
C GLU A 54 -0.47 6.48 -6.94
N LEU A 55 -0.32 5.35 -7.65
CA LEU A 55 -0.13 5.31 -9.10
C LEU A 55 -1.44 5.25 -9.90
N ASP A 56 -2.59 4.95 -9.26
CA ASP A 56 -3.91 4.72 -9.91
C ASP A 56 -3.74 3.81 -11.16
N GLU A 57 -3.13 2.64 -10.89
CA GLU A 57 -2.65 1.65 -11.85
C GLU A 57 -2.67 0.25 -11.19
N PHE A 58 -2.91 -0.81 -11.96
CA PHE A 58 -2.81 -2.18 -11.45
C PHE A 58 -1.38 -2.72 -11.57
N GLN A 59 -0.97 -3.51 -10.58
CA GLN A 59 0.34 -4.14 -10.45
C GLN A 59 0.18 -5.66 -10.40
N HIS A 60 1.02 -6.40 -11.10
CA HIS A 60 1.05 -7.86 -10.98
C HIS A 60 1.97 -8.25 -9.82
N ILE A 61 1.40 -8.90 -8.80
CA ILE A 61 2.15 -9.39 -7.64
C ILE A 61 1.94 -10.88 -7.41
N ASN A 62 3.05 -11.59 -7.13
CA ASN A 62 3.02 -13.02 -6.83
C ASN A 62 3.02 -13.24 -5.31
N ILE A 63 1.85 -13.37 -4.69
CA ILE A 63 1.68 -13.45 -3.22
C ILE A 63 1.43 -14.86 -2.71
N SER A 64 1.51 -15.03 -1.39
CA SER A 64 1.04 -16.26 -0.74
C SER A 64 -0.48 -16.37 -0.88
N SER A 65 -0.99 -17.55 -1.22
CA SER A 65 -2.43 -17.88 -1.15
C SER A 65 -3.06 -17.65 0.23
N LYS A 66 -2.26 -17.56 1.31
CA LYS A 66 -2.74 -17.16 2.65
C LYS A 66 -2.95 -15.66 2.80
N ALA A 67 -2.26 -14.85 1.99
CA ALA A 67 -2.37 -13.39 1.96
C ALA A 67 -3.51 -12.91 1.03
N LEU A 68 -3.90 -13.71 0.04
CA LEU A 68 -4.92 -13.40 -0.97
C LEU A 68 -6.18 -12.72 -0.39
N GLN A 69 -6.80 -13.29 0.65
CA GLN A 69 -8.02 -12.71 1.22
C GLN A 69 -7.80 -11.33 1.87
N LYS A 70 -6.59 -11.04 2.37
CA LYS A 70 -6.25 -9.72 2.93
C LYS A 70 -6.09 -8.67 1.82
N HIS A 71 -5.54 -9.09 0.68
CA HIS A 71 -5.37 -8.28 -0.52
C HIS A 71 -6.73 -7.89 -1.13
N ILE A 72 -7.54 -8.89 -1.49
CA ILE A 72 -8.91 -8.70 -2.06
C ILE A 72 -9.78 -7.77 -1.19
N ASN A 73 -9.69 -7.89 0.14
CA ASN A 73 -10.57 -7.15 1.05
C ASN A 73 -10.20 -5.67 1.25
N ASN A 74 -8.98 -5.25 0.88
CA ASN A 74 -8.44 -3.97 1.33
C ASN A 74 -8.17 -2.96 0.22
N HIS A 75 -7.74 -3.37 -0.99
CA HIS A 75 -7.31 -2.43 -2.04
C HIS A 75 -7.89 -2.66 -3.45
N GLY A 76 -8.88 -3.55 -3.61
CA GLY A 76 -9.52 -3.78 -4.93
C GLY A 76 -8.89 -4.92 -5.74
N ASP A 77 -7.93 -5.62 -5.13
CA ASP A 77 -7.16 -6.70 -5.72
C ASP A 77 -8.02 -7.88 -6.19
N TYR A 78 -7.59 -8.55 -7.26
CA TYR A 78 -8.21 -9.79 -7.74
C TYR A 78 -7.18 -10.83 -8.20
N GLU A 79 -7.54 -12.11 -8.06
CA GLU A 79 -6.75 -13.24 -8.55
C GLU A 79 -6.83 -13.31 -10.08
N VAL A 80 -5.68 -13.52 -10.74
CA VAL A 80 -5.56 -13.60 -12.20
C VAL A 80 -4.89 -14.93 -12.58
N ASP A 81 -5.38 -15.56 -13.65
CA ASP A 81 -4.69 -16.70 -14.28
C ASP A 81 -3.89 -16.17 -15.47
N LEU A 82 -2.57 -16.08 -15.30
CA LEU A 82 -1.65 -15.58 -16.34
C LEU A 82 -1.75 -16.38 -17.65
N ALA A 83 -2.21 -17.63 -17.63
CA ALA A 83 -2.37 -18.41 -18.86
C ALA A 83 -3.59 -18.00 -19.69
N GLU A 84 -4.48 -17.14 -19.17
CA GLU A 84 -5.70 -16.66 -19.82
C GLU A 84 -5.80 -15.11 -19.89
N ALA A 85 -4.88 -14.38 -19.25
CA ALA A 85 -4.87 -12.92 -19.09
C ALA A 85 -3.47 -12.32 -19.32
N ASP A 86 -2.84 -12.79 -20.40
CA ASP A 86 -1.58 -12.35 -21.01
C ASP A 86 -1.86 -12.43 -22.53
N ALA A 87 -2.33 -11.31 -23.09
CA ALA A 87 -3.00 -11.29 -24.39
C ALA A 87 -2.03 -11.31 -25.58
N ASP A 88 -0.79 -10.84 -25.42
CA ASP A 88 0.25 -10.87 -26.44
C ASP A 88 1.35 -11.93 -26.19
N GLY A 89 1.47 -12.43 -24.95
CA GLY A 89 2.35 -13.53 -24.58
C GLY A 89 3.73 -13.13 -24.08
N ASP A 90 3.93 -11.88 -23.62
CA ASP A 90 5.22 -11.41 -23.09
C ASP A 90 5.53 -11.93 -21.67
N GLY A 91 4.51 -12.38 -20.93
CA GLY A 91 4.58 -12.92 -19.58
C GLY A 91 4.20 -11.95 -18.46
N ILE A 92 3.75 -10.74 -18.80
CA ILE A 92 3.09 -9.76 -17.92
C ILE A 92 1.56 -10.01 -18.02
N ALA A 93 0.83 -9.73 -16.94
CA ALA A 93 -0.63 -9.83 -16.96
C ALA A 93 -1.24 -8.60 -17.63
N ASP A 94 -2.32 -8.75 -18.42
CA ASP A 94 -3.09 -7.65 -19.07
C ASP A 94 -3.44 -6.47 -18.14
N CYS A 95 -3.48 -6.72 -16.83
CA CYS A 95 -3.79 -5.72 -15.81
C CYS A 95 -2.59 -4.83 -15.44
N ALA A 96 -1.36 -5.32 -15.58
CA ALA A 96 -0.12 -4.63 -15.21
C ALA A 96 0.78 -4.34 -16.42
N ASP A 97 0.43 -4.91 -17.57
CA ASP A 97 1.02 -4.66 -18.87
C ASP A 97 0.62 -3.26 -19.38
N CYS A 98 1.64 -2.50 -19.79
CA CYS A 98 1.46 -1.14 -20.29
C CYS A 98 0.83 -1.08 -21.69
N PHE A 99 0.97 -2.13 -22.50
CA PHE A 99 0.45 -2.27 -23.85
C PHE A 99 -0.03 -3.72 -24.15
N PRO A 100 -1.20 -4.16 -23.62
CA PRO A 100 -1.70 -5.55 -23.69
C PRO A 100 -2.03 -6.14 -25.08
N GLU A 101 -1.51 -5.57 -26.16
CA GLU A 101 -1.57 -6.12 -27.52
C GLU A 101 -0.19 -6.04 -28.23
N ASP A 102 0.89 -5.68 -27.53
CA ASP A 102 2.23 -5.42 -28.08
C ASP A 102 3.37 -5.89 -27.14
N ALA A 103 3.73 -7.16 -27.28
CA ALA A 103 4.76 -7.88 -26.50
C ALA A 103 6.20 -7.32 -26.57
N GLU A 104 6.43 -6.19 -27.26
CA GLU A 104 7.69 -5.45 -27.20
C GLU A 104 7.63 -4.23 -26.25
N LEU A 105 6.47 -3.93 -25.64
CA LEU A 105 6.20 -2.69 -24.90
C LEU A 105 5.54 -2.86 -23.51
N GLY A 106 5.29 -4.08 -23.02
CA GLY A 106 4.57 -4.29 -21.74
C GLY A 106 5.32 -3.84 -20.48
N ASP A 107 6.65 -3.67 -20.56
CA ASP A 107 7.50 -3.17 -19.47
C ASP A 107 7.13 -1.73 -19.04
N LYS A 108 7.22 -1.48 -17.72
CA LYS A 108 7.05 -0.14 -17.13
C LYS A 108 8.15 0.84 -17.50
N TYR A 109 7.79 2.11 -17.54
CA TYR A 109 8.73 3.22 -17.68
C TYR A 109 9.15 3.76 -16.31
N THR A 110 10.46 3.95 -16.11
CA THR A 110 11.01 4.71 -14.98
C THR A 110 10.99 6.19 -15.31
N TRP A 111 10.43 6.99 -14.40
CA TRP A 111 10.44 8.45 -14.46
C TRP A 111 11.08 9.02 -13.20
N TYR A 112 11.89 10.06 -13.36
CA TYR A 112 12.67 10.71 -12.29
C TYR A 112 12.06 12.06 -11.97
N GLU A 113 11.94 12.39 -10.67
CA GLU A 113 11.38 13.67 -10.22
C GLU A 113 12.26 14.84 -10.65
N ASP A 114 11.63 15.89 -11.20
CA ASP A 114 12.24 17.15 -11.65
C ASP A 114 11.61 18.26 -10.79
N THR A 115 12.26 18.55 -9.66
CA THR A 115 11.75 19.39 -8.56
C THR A 115 11.94 20.88 -8.86
N ASP A 116 13.03 21.26 -9.53
CA ASP A 116 13.32 22.67 -9.85
C ASP A 116 12.93 23.11 -11.28
N GLY A 117 12.58 22.16 -12.16
CA GLY A 117 11.94 22.40 -13.44
C GLY A 117 12.90 22.65 -14.60
N ASP A 118 14.15 22.21 -14.50
CA ASP A 118 15.17 22.38 -15.54
C ASP A 118 15.13 21.32 -16.66
N GLY A 119 14.42 20.21 -16.41
CA GLY A 119 14.21 19.09 -17.35
C GLY A 119 15.13 17.88 -17.15
N TYR A 120 15.94 17.86 -16.09
CA TYR A 120 16.73 16.71 -15.66
C TYR A 120 16.18 16.18 -14.33
N GLY A 121 16.20 14.86 -14.17
CA GLY A 121 15.54 14.22 -13.04
C GLY A 121 16.51 13.65 -12.01
N ASN A 122 16.00 13.50 -10.79
CA ASN A 122 16.73 13.04 -9.63
C ASN A 122 16.90 11.51 -9.60
N PRO A 123 18.14 10.95 -9.70
CA PRO A 123 18.37 9.50 -9.67
C PRO A 123 17.92 8.83 -8.36
N GLU A 124 17.82 9.58 -7.26
CA GLU A 124 17.38 9.08 -5.94
C GLU A 124 15.85 9.22 -5.74
N SER A 125 15.11 9.87 -6.65
CA SER A 125 13.64 10.01 -6.61
C SER A 125 12.99 9.61 -7.94
N SER A 126 12.57 8.35 -8.03
CA SER A 126 11.97 7.79 -9.26
C SER A 126 10.71 6.97 -9.01
N VAL A 127 9.88 6.84 -10.05
CA VAL A 127 8.64 6.04 -10.07
C VAL A 127 8.58 5.14 -11.31
N GLU A 128 8.08 3.92 -11.18
CA GLU A 128 7.90 2.98 -12.29
C GLU A 128 6.40 2.79 -12.61
N THR A 129 5.97 3.12 -13.84
CA THR A 129 4.54 3.19 -14.21
C THR A 129 4.36 3.04 -15.73
N CYS A 130 3.19 2.54 -16.13
CA CYS A 130 2.73 2.50 -17.51
C CYS A 130 2.22 3.86 -18.03
N ARG A 131 2.06 4.84 -17.15
CA ARG A 131 1.61 6.19 -17.50
C ARG A 131 2.69 6.92 -18.28
N THR A 132 2.56 6.92 -19.59
CA THR A 132 3.34 7.77 -20.48
C THR A 132 3.01 9.25 -20.24
N LEU A 133 4.02 10.12 -20.34
CA LEU A 133 3.82 11.58 -20.28
C LEU A 133 3.08 12.09 -21.53
N ASP A 134 1.74 11.98 -21.56
CA ASP A 134 0.95 12.60 -22.62
C ASP A 134 0.89 14.14 -22.45
N GLN A 135 1.92 14.78 -23.00
CA GLN A 135 1.94 16.14 -23.53
C GLN A 135 1.77 17.35 -22.58
N THR A 136 1.50 17.18 -21.28
CA THR A 136 1.65 18.26 -20.30
C THR A 136 2.17 17.76 -18.96
N ASN A 137 3.47 17.95 -18.72
CA ASN A 137 4.23 17.68 -17.48
C ASN A 137 3.39 17.65 -16.18
N ALA A 138 3.02 16.45 -15.74
CA ALA A 138 2.91 16.06 -14.33
C ALA A 138 2.36 14.64 -14.23
N PHE A 139 3.01 13.81 -13.42
CA PHE A 139 2.30 12.71 -12.79
C PHE A 139 1.35 13.32 -11.76
N PHE A 140 0.06 12.97 -11.81
CA PHE A 140 -0.98 13.71 -11.11
C PHE A 140 -0.83 13.66 -9.58
N ALA A 141 -0.21 14.68 -8.99
CA ALA A 141 -0.54 15.06 -7.62
C ALA A 141 -2.04 15.38 -7.55
N GLU A 142 -2.71 14.90 -6.50
CA GLU A 142 -4.15 15.11 -6.37
C GLU A 142 -4.49 16.60 -6.35
N LYS A 143 -5.48 16.97 -7.16
CA LYS A 143 -5.68 18.32 -7.71
C LYS A 143 -6.32 19.31 -6.71
N GLU A 144 -5.85 19.33 -5.47
CA GLU A 144 -6.28 20.28 -4.44
C GLU A 144 -5.36 21.51 -4.35
N ASP A 145 -4.06 21.39 -4.67
CA ASP A 145 -3.12 22.52 -4.76
C ASP A 145 -2.28 22.48 -6.06
N PRO A 146 -2.28 23.53 -6.92
CA PRO A 146 -1.37 23.61 -8.06
C PRO A 146 0.11 23.80 -7.69
N GLU A 147 0.45 24.08 -6.43
CA GLU A 147 1.84 24.11 -5.93
C GLU A 147 2.37 22.71 -5.59
N ASP A 148 1.51 21.69 -5.43
CA ASP A 148 1.90 20.28 -5.16
C ASP A 148 2.20 19.47 -6.44
N GLN A 149 2.15 20.09 -7.62
CA GLN A 149 2.31 19.43 -8.92
C GLN A 149 3.76 18.98 -9.17
N LYS A 150 4.11 17.76 -8.77
CA LYS A 150 5.38 17.10 -9.12
C LYS A 150 5.54 16.95 -10.64
N VAL A 151 6.69 17.35 -11.15
CA VAL A 151 7.12 17.10 -12.54
C VAL A 151 8.05 15.89 -12.54
N PHE A 152 8.04 15.13 -13.63
CA PHE A 152 8.92 13.98 -13.82
C PHE A 152 9.41 13.94 -15.28
N VAL A 153 10.61 13.39 -15.49
CA VAL A 153 11.29 13.27 -16.79
C VAL A 153 11.91 11.87 -16.98
N ASP A 154 12.30 11.55 -18.22
CA ASP A 154 12.83 10.23 -18.63
C ASP A 154 14.36 10.08 -18.46
N ASN A 155 14.98 10.96 -17.68
CA ASN A 155 16.43 10.99 -17.46
C ASN A 155 16.79 11.28 -16.00
N ASP A 156 17.89 10.70 -15.55
CA ASP A 156 18.40 10.71 -14.18
C ASP A 156 19.58 11.69 -14.00
N GLY A 157 19.56 12.78 -14.77
CA GLY A 157 20.71 13.64 -14.99
C GLY A 157 21.02 14.68 -13.92
N ASP A 158 20.22 14.79 -12.86
CA ASP A 158 20.42 15.81 -11.81
C ASP A 158 20.57 15.23 -10.39
N CYS A 159 21.78 15.31 -9.86
CA CYS A 159 22.08 14.93 -8.47
C CYS A 159 21.92 16.07 -7.44
N ASN A 160 21.44 17.25 -7.84
CA ASN A 160 21.16 18.39 -6.98
C ASN A 160 19.83 19.09 -7.36
N ASP A 161 18.80 18.27 -7.57
CA ASP A 161 17.37 18.52 -7.84
C ASP A 161 16.72 19.51 -6.85
N SER A 162 17.10 20.78 -6.97
CA SER A 162 16.95 21.90 -6.01
C SER A 162 17.70 23.17 -6.46
N ASP A 163 18.58 23.10 -7.45
CA ASP A 163 19.33 24.21 -8.05
C ASP A 163 19.44 24.03 -9.58
N PRO A 164 18.56 24.68 -10.39
CA PRO A 164 18.36 24.42 -11.84
C PRO A 164 19.53 24.89 -12.73
N ASP A 165 20.67 25.20 -12.11
CA ASP A 165 21.95 25.53 -12.74
C ASP A 165 23.02 24.42 -12.48
N ILE A 166 22.72 23.32 -11.75
CA ILE A 166 23.73 22.34 -11.25
C ILE A 166 23.34 20.86 -11.46
N PHE A 167 23.61 20.34 -12.66
CA PHE A 167 23.42 18.92 -13.02
C PHE A 167 24.57 17.96 -12.64
N GLU A 168 25.79 18.48 -12.39
CA GLU A 168 26.99 17.63 -12.27
C GLU A 168 27.26 17.19 -10.81
N GLY A 169 27.15 15.88 -10.50
CA GLY A 169 27.57 15.39 -9.17
C GLY A 169 27.46 13.89 -8.82
N CYS A 170 26.99 13.01 -9.71
CA CYS A 170 26.58 11.64 -9.34
C CYS A 170 27.71 10.58 -9.10
N GLU A 171 28.95 10.98 -8.77
CA GLU A 171 30.10 10.09 -8.51
C GLU A 171 30.78 10.30 -7.13
#